data_AF-W7IA13-F1
#
_entry.id   AF-W7IA13-F1
#
_cell.length_a   1.000
_cell.length_b   1.000
_cell.length_c   1.000
_cell.angle_alpha   90.00
_cell.angle_beta   90.00
_cell.angle_gamma   90.00
#
_symmetry.space_group_name_H-M   'P 1'
#
loop_
_entity.id
_entity.type
_entity.pdbx_description
1 polymer ?
#
loop_
_entity_poly.entity_id
_entity_poly.type
_entity_poly.pdbx_seq_one_letter_code
_entity_poly.pdbx_strand_id
1 'polypeptide(L)'
;MHFSTAALVVAAAAASSASAQAVVTGSLGNAPVTTGNFGDKVVYRASFTGGNVGDVKMEFAGTPDGVGILVSACFKRINGSQPGPYPYHIHDFVVPENGNCTATGAHLDPYLRGDAIPCVPEAPETCQVGDLSGKHGDVPLAGRDEYCTSYVDKFLSLNPADNAFIGNSRSIVLHNVNKMRIACGNIVRVEGVTPTYPSYNGTTPPNNVTSTPTISPPIATGAASTLKAGMALSAVIGAAAFLLL
;
A
#
# COMPACT_ATOMS: atom_id res chain seq x y z
N MET A 1 26.11 56.38 -36.77
CA MET A 1 26.60 55.02 -37.08
C MET A 1 26.08 54.10 -36.00
N HIS A 2 25.08 53.28 -36.33
CA HIS A 2 24.44 52.35 -35.40
C HIS A 2 25.24 51.04 -35.33
N PHE A 3 25.61 50.61 -34.13
CA PHE A 3 26.03 49.22 -33.89
C PHE A 3 24.94 48.55 -33.05
N SER A 4 24.25 47.59 -33.66
CA SER A 4 23.22 46.78 -33.04
C SER A 4 23.86 45.49 -32.55
N THR A 5 23.99 45.31 -31.24
CA THR A 5 24.44 44.05 -30.64
C THR A 5 23.24 43.12 -30.45
N ALA A 6 23.14 42.09 -31.29
CA ALA A 6 22.18 41.01 -31.10
C ALA A 6 22.76 40.04 -30.05
N ALA A 7 22.13 39.94 -28.88
CA ALA A 7 22.44 38.93 -27.88
C ALA A 7 21.79 37.60 -28.27
N LEU A 8 22.61 36.58 -28.53
CA LEU A 8 22.16 35.23 -28.82
C LEU A 8 21.82 34.52 -27.49
N VAL A 9 20.53 34.35 -27.21
CA VAL A 9 20.07 33.54 -26.07
C VAL A 9 20.09 32.06 -26.49
N VAL A 10 21.07 31.31 -26.02
CA VAL A 10 21.11 29.85 -26.18
C VAL A 10 20.24 29.23 -25.09
N ALA A 11 19.04 28.78 -25.45
CA ALA A 11 18.18 28.00 -24.56
C ALA A 11 18.73 26.57 -24.48
N ALA A 12 19.38 26.22 -23.36
CA ALA A 12 19.74 24.84 -23.07
C ALA A 12 18.49 24.08 -22.62
N ALA A 13 17.96 23.22 -23.49
CA ALA A 13 16.91 22.26 -23.12
C ALA A 13 17.53 21.15 -22.27
N ALA A 14 17.26 21.15 -20.97
CA ALA A 14 17.58 20.02 -20.10
C ALA A 14 16.62 18.87 -20.42
N ALA A 15 17.08 17.87 -21.17
CA ALA A 15 16.35 16.63 -21.36
C ALA A 15 16.42 15.81 -20.06
N SER A 16 15.33 15.77 -19.29
CA SER A 16 15.16 14.86 -18.17
C SER A 16 14.94 13.44 -18.70
N SER A 17 15.96 12.61 -18.64
CA SER A 17 15.84 11.17 -18.88
C SER A 17 15.09 10.53 -17.71
N ALA A 18 13.80 10.21 -17.91
CA ALA A 18 13.04 9.37 -16.99
C ALA A 18 13.63 7.94 -17.06
N SER A 19 14.28 7.50 -15.98
CA SER A 19 14.70 6.11 -15.85
C SER A 19 13.47 5.22 -15.70
N ALA A 20 13.25 4.30 -16.65
CA ALA A 20 12.19 3.30 -16.53
C ALA A 20 12.43 2.44 -15.28
N GLN A 21 11.50 2.48 -14.33
CA GLN A 21 11.57 1.68 -13.11
C GLN A 21 11.36 0.21 -13.47
N ALA A 22 12.23 -0.68 -13.00
CA ALA A 22 12.14 -2.11 -13.28
C ALA A 22 10.86 -2.68 -12.65
N VAL A 23 9.96 -3.21 -13.48
CA VAL A 23 8.77 -3.94 -13.04
C VAL A 23 9.21 -5.33 -12.62
N VAL A 24 9.00 -5.67 -11.35
CA VAL A 24 9.35 -6.97 -10.78
C VAL A 24 8.12 -7.54 -10.10
N THR A 25 7.79 -8.79 -10.43
CA THR A 25 6.70 -9.53 -9.80
C THR A 25 7.21 -10.45 -8.70
N GLY A 26 6.29 -10.96 -7.87
CA GLY A 26 6.62 -11.92 -6.85
C GLY A 26 7.02 -13.28 -7.36
N SER A 27 7.69 -14.04 -6.49
CA SER A 27 8.21 -15.37 -6.83
C SER A 27 7.12 -16.39 -7.18
N LEU A 28 5.86 -16.12 -6.79
CA LEU A 28 4.69 -16.92 -7.19
C LEU A 28 3.91 -16.31 -8.38
N GLY A 29 4.47 -15.30 -9.05
CA GLY A 29 3.85 -14.60 -10.18
C GLY A 29 3.12 -13.32 -9.78
N ASN A 30 2.36 -12.78 -10.74
CA ASN A 30 1.52 -11.59 -10.53
C ASN A 30 0.34 -11.94 -9.62
N ALA A 31 -0.14 -10.96 -8.86
CA ALA A 31 -1.43 -11.06 -8.21
C ALA A 31 -2.56 -11.14 -9.27
N PRO A 32 -3.40 -12.19 -9.26
CA PRO A 32 -4.54 -12.29 -10.14
C PRO A 32 -5.61 -11.29 -9.72
N VAL A 33 -6.39 -10.84 -10.70
CA VAL A 33 -7.61 -10.07 -10.42
C VAL A 33 -8.60 -10.96 -9.65
N THR A 34 -9.08 -10.45 -8.52
CA THR A 34 -10.04 -11.16 -7.67
C THR A 34 -11.45 -11.01 -8.22
N THR A 35 -12.26 -12.05 -8.05
CA THR A 35 -13.65 -12.12 -8.51
C THR A 35 -14.55 -12.70 -7.43
N GLY A 36 -15.87 -12.58 -7.58
CA GLY A 36 -16.84 -13.07 -6.61
C GLY A 36 -17.06 -12.16 -5.41
N ASN A 37 -16.61 -10.90 -5.48
CA ASN A 37 -16.78 -9.87 -4.46
C ASN A 37 -18.08 -9.09 -4.67
N PHE A 38 -19.23 -9.76 -4.82
CA PHE A 38 -20.48 -9.08 -5.17
C PHE A 38 -21.06 -8.28 -4.00
N GLY A 39 -21.60 -7.10 -4.32
CA GLY A 39 -22.41 -6.29 -3.41
C GLY A 39 -21.99 -4.82 -3.42
N ASP A 40 -22.86 -3.96 -2.90
CA ASP A 40 -22.63 -2.50 -2.78
C ASP A 40 -22.54 -2.04 -1.31
N LYS A 41 -22.74 -2.96 -0.37
CA LYS A 41 -22.68 -2.70 1.07
C LYS A 41 -21.26 -2.85 1.60
N VAL A 42 -20.91 -2.00 2.55
CA VAL A 42 -19.69 -2.14 3.35
C VAL A 42 -19.80 -3.41 4.19
N VAL A 43 -18.88 -4.34 3.96
CA VAL A 43 -18.81 -5.64 4.66
C VAL A 43 -17.77 -5.62 5.76
N TYR A 44 -16.67 -4.90 5.53
CA TYR A 44 -15.57 -4.76 6.49
C TYR A 44 -15.22 -3.30 6.70
N ARG A 45 -14.73 -2.99 7.90
CA ARG A 45 -14.26 -1.65 8.28
C ARG A 45 -13.02 -1.76 9.16
N ALA A 46 -12.09 -0.83 8.98
CA ALA A 46 -11.10 -0.49 9.99
C ALA A 46 -11.40 0.93 10.49
N SER A 47 -11.45 1.13 11.81
CA SER A 47 -11.61 2.44 12.43
C SER A 47 -10.69 2.53 13.63
N PHE A 48 -9.78 3.49 13.64
CA PHE A 48 -8.78 3.60 14.69
C PHE A 48 -8.24 5.01 14.84
N THR A 49 -7.74 5.30 16.04
CA THR A 49 -7.06 6.55 16.40
C THR A 49 -5.65 6.22 16.91
N GLY A 50 -4.79 7.21 17.09
CA GLY A 50 -3.48 6.98 17.70
C GLY A 50 -2.79 8.28 18.13
N GLY A 51 -1.65 8.17 18.81
CA GLY A 51 -0.90 9.36 19.25
C GLY A 51 -0.44 10.28 18.11
N ASN A 52 -0.40 9.76 16.88
CA ASN A 52 0.00 10.48 15.67
C ASN A 52 -1.14 10.74 14.68
N VAL A 53 -2.37 10.27 14.94
CA VAL A 53 -3.51 10.44 14.02
C VAL A 53 -4.80 10.57 14.82
N GLY A 54 -5.64 11.56 14.48
CA GLY A 54 -6.89 11.78 15.19
C GLY A 54 -7.93 10.70 14.91
N ASP A 55 -8.12 10.35 13.64
CA ASP A 55 -9.05 9.31 13.21
C ASP A 55 -8.64 8.76 11.84
N VAL A 56 -8.76 7.45 11.66
CA VAL A 56 -8.67 6.78 10.37
C VAL A 56 -9.87 5.86 10.25
N LYS A 57 -10.61 6.01 9.15
CA LYS A 57 -11.73 5.14 8.79
C LYS A 57 -11.51 4.60 7.38
N MET A 58 -11.47 3.29 7.26
CA MET A 58 -11.46 2.59 5.98
C MET A 58 -12.62 1.61 5.89
N GLU A 59 -13.34 1.64 4.78
CA GLU A 59 -14.49 0.79 4.50
C GLU A 59 -14.24 -0.01 3.23
N PHE A 60 -14.64 -1.28 3.27
CA PHE A 60 -14.44 -2.25 2.21
C PHE A 60 -15.80 -2.85 1.81
N ALA A 61 -16.18 -2.63 0.56
CA ALA A 61 -17.40 -3.12 -0.03
C ALA A 61 -17.10 -3.97 -1.27
N GLY A 62 -18.05 -4.80 -1.67
CA GLY A 62 -17.98 -5.46 -2.96
C GLY A 62 -18.08 -4.47 -4.13
N THR A 63 -18.13 -5.01 -5.33
CA THR A 63 -18.47 -4.27 -6.56
C THR A 63 -19.69 -4.89 -7.24
N PRO A 64 -20.44 -4.13 -8.05
CA PRO A 64 -21.60 -4.66 -8.76
C PRO A 64 -21.27 -5.83 -9.71
N ASP A 65 -20.10 -5.82 -10.33
CA ASP A 65 -19.60 -6.87 -11.22
C ASP A 65 -18.83 -7.98 -10.47
N GLY A 66 -18.63 -7.81 -9.16
CA GLY A 66 -17.89 -8.73 -8.30
C GLY A 66 -16.39 -8.78 -8.55
N VAL A 67 -15.84 -7.88 -9.36
CA VAL A 67 -14.40 -7.79 -9.67
C VAL A 67 -13.73 -6.79 -8.74
N GLY A 68 -12.69 -7.23 -8.03
CA GLY A 68 -12.04 -6.40 -7.02
C GLY A 68 -12.97 -6.00 -5.88
N ILE A 69 -12.57 -5.01 -5.08
CA ILE A 69 -13.38 -4.46 -3.99
C ILE A 69 -13.32 -2.93 -4.03
N LEU A 70 -14.40 -2.27 -3.62
CA LEU A 70 -14.41 -0.83 -3.38
C LEU A 70 -13.78 -0.54 -2.02
N VAL A 71 -12.76 0.31 -2.02
CA VAL A 71 -12.12 0.84 -0.83
C VAL A 71 -12.50 2.32 -0.70
N SER A 72 -12.98 2.73 0.47
CA SER A 72 -13.19 4.13 0.83
C SER A 72 -12.41 4.44 2.10
N ALA A 73 -11.53 5.43 2.07
CA ALA A 73 -10.60 5.72 3.14
C ALA A 73 -10.61 7.21 3.49
N CYS A 74 -10.68 7.52 4.78
CA CYS A 74 -10.55 8.88 5.31
C CYS A 74 -9.54 8.89 6.45
N PHE A 75 -8.62 9.84 6.42
CA PHE A 75 -7.55 10.03 7.39
C PHE A 75 -7.64 11.46 7.93
N LYS A 76 -7.66 11.61 9.25
CA LYS A 76 -7.88 12.90 9.90
C LYS A 76 -6.81 13.20 10.93
N ARG A 77 -6.38 14.46 10.96
CA ARG A 77 -5.48 15.03 11.97
C ARG A 77 -4.19 14.23 12.12
N ILE A 78 -3.51 13.93 11.01
CA ILE A 78 -2.17 13.34 11.05
C ILE A 78 -1.22 14.37 11.68
N ASN A 79 -0.53 13.96 12.74
CA ASN A 79 0.35 14.83 13.50
C ASN A 79 1.43 15.41 12.59
N GLY A 80 1.52 16.74 12.56
CA GLY A 80 2.44 17.45 11.69
C GLY A 80 3.92 17.22 11.97
N SER A 81 4.28 16.67 13.13
CA SER A 81 5.63 16.21 13.45
C SER A 81 6.01 14.91 12.73
N GLN A 82 5.04 14.15 12.20
CA GLN A 82 5.33 12.99 11.36
C GLN A 82 5.63 13.44 9.92
N PRO A 83 6.79 13.06 9.35
CA PRO A 83 7.14 13.42 7.98
C PRO A 83 6.32 12.59 6.98
N GLY A 84 5.65 13.26 6.05
CA GLY A 84 4.89 12.60 4.98
C GLY A 84 5.65 12.61 3.64
N PRO A 85 5.02 12.13 2.54
CA PRO A 85 3.66 11.58 2.48
C PRO A 85 3.52 10.29 3.31
N TYR A 86 2.28 9.87 3.58
CA TYR A 86 1.98 8.80 4.54
C TYR A 86 1.45 7.55 3.82
N PRO A 87 2.29 6.52 3.60
CA PRO A 87 1.87 5.26 3.01
C PRO A 87 0.97 4.48 3.97
N TYR A 88 0.03 3.72 3.43
CA TYR A 88 -0.83 2.82 4.22
C TYR A 88 -1.00 1.49 3.51
N HIS A 89 -0.99 0.41 4.31
CA HIS A 89 -0.97 -0.95 3.81
C HIS A 89 -1.87 -1.86 4.64
N ILE A 90 -2.31 -2.96 4.02
CA ILE A 90 -2.89 -4.11 4.73
C ILE A 90 -1.76 -5.01 5.19
N HIS A 91 -1.76 -5.37 6.47
CA HIS A 91 -0.77 -6.26 7.09
C HIS A 91 -1.35 -7.64 7.43
N ASP A 92 -0.46 -8.63 7.52
CA ASP A 92 -0.78 -10.06 7.67
C ASP A 92 -1.54 -10.40 8.95
N PHE A 93 -1.27 -9.70 10.04
CA PHE A 93 -1.86 -10.02 11.34
C PHE A 93 -2.67 -8.86 11.91
N VAL A 94 -3.59 -9.22 12.81
CA VAL A 94 -4.34 -8.26 13.61
C VAL A 94 -3.41 -7.51 14.56
N VAL A 95 -3.77 -6.26 14.84
CA VAL A 95 -3.25 -5.49 15.96
C VAL A 95 -3.64 -6.22 17.26
N PRO A 96 -2.68 -6.60 18.11
CA PRO A 96 -2.95 -7.22 19.41
C PRO A 96 -3.60 -6.22 20.38
N GLU A 97 -4.13 -6.73 21.50
CA GLU A 97 -4.83 -5.92 22.51
C GLU A 97 -4.00 -4.74 23.05
N ASN A 98 -2.67 -4.86 23.09
CA ASN A 98 -1.79 -3.79 23.53
C ASN A 98 -1.55 -2.68 22.47
N GLY A 99 -2.20 -2.76 21.31
CA GLY A 99 -2.11 -1.75 20.26
C GLY A 99 -0.77 -1.71 19.50
N ASN A 100 0.10 -2.71 19.68
CA ASN A 100 1.42 -2.69 19.06
C ASN A 100 1.36 -2.93 17.55
N CYS A 101 1.49 -1.86 16.76
CA CYS A 101 1.49 -1.94 15.30
C CYS A 101 2.61 -2.80 14.72
N THR A 102 3.72 -3.04 15.41
CA THR A 102 4.81 -3.91 14.92
C THR A 102 4.37 -5.37 14.86
N ALA A 103 3.46 -5.79 15.74
CA ALA A 103 2.96 -7.17 15.81
C ALA A 103 2.05 -7.55 14.63
N THR A 104 1.64 -6.58 13.80
CA THR A 104 0.85 -6.86 12.59
C THR A 104 1.64 -7.58 11.49
N GLY A 105 2.97 -7.72 11.66
CA GLY A 105 3.81 -8.46 10.72
C GLY A 105 4.12 -7.69 9.44
N ALA A 106 4.37 -8.41 8.35
CA ALA A 106 4.65 -7.84 7.03
C ALA A 106 3.36 -7.37 6.34
N HIS A 107 3.50 -6.79 5.14
CA HIS A 107 2.36 -6.50 4.28
C HIS A 107 1.71 -7.81 3.81
N LEU A 108 0.40 -7.79 3.56
CA LEU A 108 -0.30 -8.89 2.91
C LEU A 108 0.30 -9.13 1.52
N ASP A 109 1.06 -10.21 1.38
CA ASP A 109 1.84 -10.50 0.17
C ASP A 109 1.81 -11.99 -0.20
N PRO A 110 0.64 -12.53 -0.59
CA PRO A 110 0.48 -13.94 -0.89
C PRO A 110 1.25 -14.42 -2.11
N TYR A 111 1.78 -13.51 -2.94
CA TYR A 111 2.56 -13.83 -4.14
C TYR A 111 4.07 -13.64 -3.96
N LEU A 112 4.50 -13.33 -2.73
CA LEU A 112 5.91 -13.25 -2.34
C LEU A 112 6.70 -12.28 -3.20
N ARG A 113 6.18 -11.06 -3.33
CA ARG A 113 6.81 -9.95 -4.05
C ARG A 113 7.93 -9.30 -3.23
N GLY A 114 7.70 -9.05 -1.94
CA GLY A 114 8.59 -8.29 -1.07
C GLY A 114 8.47 -6.77 -1.23
N ASP A 115 9.36 -6.00 -0.60
CA ASP A 115 9.30 -4.53 -0.58
C ASP A 115 10.61 -3.85 -1.02
N ALA A 116 11.57 -4.64 -1.52
CA ALA A 116 12.89 -4.15 -1.92
C ALA A 116 12.83 -3.19 -3.12
N ILE A 117 11.91 -3.46 -4.04
CA ILE A 117 11.64 -2.61 -5.20
C ILE A 117 10.28 -1.95 -4.97
N PRO A 118 10.13 -0.63 -5.11
CA PRO A 118 8.84 0.06 -4.96
C PRO A 118 7.78 -0.46 -5.92
N CYS A 119 6.50 -0.37 -5.54
CA CYS A 119 5.39 -0.66 -6.45
C CYS A 119 5.39 0.31 -7.63
N VAL A 120 5.02 -0.21 -8.81
CA VAL A 120 4.82 0.58 -10.02
C VAL A 120 3.31 0.65 -10.25
N PRO A 121 2.65 1.81 -10.03
CA PRO A 121 1.19 1.94 -10.14
C PRO A 121 0.64 1.55 -11.51
N GLU A 122 1.45 1.66 -12.57
CA GLU A 122 1.10 1.29 -13.94
C GLU A 122 1.10 -0.24 -14.18
N ALA A 123 1.67 -1.02 -13.27
CA ALA A 123 1.67 -2.49 -13.27
C ALA A 123 1.24 -3.02 -11.88
N PRO A 124 0.02 -2.67 -11.41
CA PRO A 124 -0.39 -2.91 -10.03
C PRO A 124 -0.53 -4.40 -9.68
N GLU A 125 -0.67 -5.28 -10.68
CA GLU A 125 -0.65 -6.73 -10.52
C GLU A 125 0.69 -7.28 -10.05
N THR A 126 1.78 -6.52 -10.18
CA THR A 126 3.11 -6.92 -9.72
C THR A 126 3.42 -6.41 -8.32
N CYS A 127 2.51 -5.66 -7.68
CA CYS A 127 2.70 -5.12 -6.34
C CYS A 127 2.25 -6.12 -5.27
N GLN A 128 2.66 -5.90 -4.02
CA GLN A 128 2.10 -6.68 -2.91
C GLN A 128 0.60 -6.41 -2.85
N VAL A 129 -0.20 -7.45 -2.56
CA VAL A 129 -1.65 -7.33 -2.51
C VAL A 129 -2.09 -6.24 -1.53
N GLY A 130 -1.44 -6.17 -0.37
CA GLY A 130 -1.68 -5.17 0.66
C GLY A 130 -1.03 -3.80 0.44
N ASP A 131 -0.26 -3.58 -0.63
CA ASP A 131 0.39 -2.29 -0.92
C ASP A 131 -0.59 -1.29 -1.56
N LEU A 132 -1.47 -0.71 -0.73
CA LEU A 132 -2.53 0.18 -1.19
C LEU A 132 -1.97 1.51 -1.68
N SER A 133 -1.03 2.11 -0.96
CA SER A 133 -0.42 3.37 -1.38
C SER A 133 0.45 3.24 -2.62
N GLY A 134 1.17 2.14 -2.78
CA GLY A 134 1.91 1.86 -4.01
C GLY A 134 1.00 1.79 -5.24
N LYS A 135 -0.22 1.25 -5.09
CA LYS A 135 -1.19 1.15 -6.20
C LYS A 135 -2.03 2.41 -6.42
N HIS A 136 -2.43 3.09 -5.34
CA HIS A 136 -3.48 4.12 -5.36
C HIS A 136 -3.04 5.48 -4.82
N GLY A 137 -1.77 5.63 -4.46
CA GLY A 137 -1.19 6.85 -3.91
C GLY A 137 -1.18 6.92 -2.38
N ASP A 138 -0.18 7.63 -1.86
CA ASP A 138 -0.05 7.94 -0.44
C ASP A 138 -1.12 8.93 0.04
N VAL A 139 -1.27 9.04 1.37
CA VAL A 139 -1.94 10.22 1.95
C VAL A 139 -1.00 11.42 1.80
N PRO A 140 -1.44 12.52 1.14
CA PRO A 140 -0.58 13.66 0.87
C PRO A 140 -0.23 14.43 2.15
N LEU A 141 0.86 15.21 2.06
CA LEU A 141 1.27 16.10 3.14
C LEU A 141 0.33 17.31 3.28
N ALA A 142 -0.29 17.73 2.17
CA ALA A 142 -1.37 18.71 2.16
C ALA A 142 -2.67 18.06 2.64
N GLY A 143 -3.41 18.72 3.54
CA GLY A 143 -4.64 18.14 4.10
C GLY A 143 -4.44 17.33 5.38
N ARG A 144 -3.45 17.69 6.23
CA ARG A 144 -3.21 17.04 7.54
C ARG A 144 -4.44 16.97 8.44
N ASP A 145 -5.40 17.88 8.25
CA ASP A 145 -6.66 17.86 8.98
C ASP A 145 -7.61 16.76 8.50
N GLU A 146 -7.75 16.57 7.19
CA GLU A 146 -8.59 15.54 6.58
C GLU A 146 -8.17 15.27 5.12
N TYR A 147 -8.02 13.98 4.80
CA TYR A 147 -7.87 13.47 3.44
C TYR A 147 -8.75 12.25 3.26
N CYS A 148 -9.62 12.27 2.25
CA CYS A 148 -10.49 11.16 1.90
C CYS A 148 -10.29 10.76 0.43
N THR A 149 -10.31 9.46 0.17
CA THR A 149 -10.18 8.88 -1.17
C THR A 149 -11.05 7.63 -1.31
N SER A 150 -11.35 7.25 -2.55
CA SER A 150 -12.01 5.99 -2.85
C SER A 150 -11.58 5.47 -4.21
N TYR A 151 -11.39 4.15 -4.31
CA TYR A 151 -10.92 3.47 -5.51
C TYR A 151 -11.34 2.00 -5.46
N VAL A 152 -11.31 1.35 -6.63
CA VAL A 152 -11.47 -0.09 -6.72
C VAL A 152 -10.09 -0.74 -6.74
N ASP A 153 -9.83 -1.64 -5.80
CA ASP A 153 -8.65 -2.49 -5.83
C ASP A 153 -9.01 -3.84 -6.43
N LYS A 154 -8.40 -4.17 -7.58
CA LYS A 154 -8.68 -5.40 -8.32
C LYS A 154 -8.06 -6.66 -7.70
N PHE A 155 -7.19 -6.50 -6.71
CA PHE A 155 -6.33 -7.58 -6.19
C PHE A 155 -6.64 -7.94 -4.74
N LEU A 156 -7.46 -7.16 -4.03
CA LEU A 156 -7.99 -7.52 -2.73
C LEU A 156 -9.24 -8.40 -2.86
N SER A 157 -9.50 -9.26 -1.88
CA SER A 157 -10.67 -10.13 -1.89
C SER A 157 -11.49 -10.03 -0.60
N LEU A 158 -12.81 -10.09 -0.74
CA LEU A 158 -13.74 -10.35 0.35
C LEU A 158 -14.02 -11.85 0.51
N ASN A 159 -13.63 -12.70 -0.45
CA ASN A 159 -13.88 -14.13 -0.40
C ASN A 159 -12.88 -14.83 0.54
N PRO A 160 -13.32 -15.52 1.61
CA PRO A 160 -12.43 -16.18 2.56
C PRO A 160 -11.62 -17.35 1.97
N ALA A 161 -11.98 -17.85 0.78
CA ALA A 161 -11.21 -18.88 0.07
C ALA A 161 -10.06 -18.31 -0.78
N ASP A 162 -9.98 -17.00 -0.92
CA ASP A 162 -8.97 -16.31 -1.72
C ASP A 162 -7.74 -15.96 -0.86
N ASN A 163 -6.53 -16.11 -1.41
CA ASN A 163 -5.29 -15.76 -0.71
C ASN A 163 -5.20 -14.25 -0.43
N ALA A 164 -5.90 -13.43 -1.20
CA ALA A 164 -6.00 -11.98 -1.02
C ALA A 164 -7.10 -11.55 -0.04
N PHE A 165 -7.68 -12.49 0.72
CA PHE A 165 -8.74 -12.18 1.68
C PHE A 165 -8.32 -11.19 2.76
N ILE A 166 -9.08 -10.12 2.92
CA ILE A 166 -8.79 -9.03 3.87
C ILE A 166 -9.54 -9.14 5.21
N GLY A 167 -10.50 -10.06 5.33
CA GLY A 167 -11.43 -10.06 6.44
C GLY A 167 -10.91 -10.75 7.71
N ASN A 168 -11.32 -10.22 8.87
CA ASN A 168 -11.26 -10.83 10.22
C ASN A 168 -9.88 -11.31 10.75
N SER A 169 -8.81 -11.17 9.97
CA SER A 169 -7.46 -11.63 10.35
C SER A 169 -6.35 -10.68 9.91
N ARG A 170 -6.71 -9.45 9.52
CA ARG A 170 -5.79 -8.44 8.96
C ARG A 170 -5.96 -7.10 9.65
N SER A 171 -5.00 -6.22 9.44
CA SER A 171 -5.01 -4.86 9.93
C SER A 171 -4.59 -3.87 8.86
N ILE A 172 -4.95 -2.60 9.06
CA ILE A 172 -4.38 -1.47 8.34
C ILE A 172 -3.27 -0.87 9.19
N VAL A 173 -2.16 -0.51 8.55
CA VAL A 173 -1.09 0.28 9.16
C VAL A 173 -0.85 1.52 8.33
N LEU A 174 -0.81 2.68 8.98
CA LEU A 174 -0.36 3.94 8.41
C LEU A 174 1.11 4.15 8.79
N HIS A 175 1.92 4.49 7.81
CA HIS A 175 3.34 4.77 7.96
C HIS A 175 3.64 6.25 7.72
N ASN A 176 4.77 6.71 8.23
CA ASN A 176 5.38 7.95 7.76
C ASN A 176 6.40 7.65 6.64
N VAL A 177 6.97 8.69 6.03
CA VAL A 177 7.92 8.53 4.91
C VAL A 177 9.19 7.75 5.28
N ASN A 178 9.53 7.68 6.57
CA ASN A 178 10.65 6.90 7.10
C ASN A 178 10.27 5.44 7.38
N LYS A 179 9.14 4.97 6.84
CA LYS A 179 8.56 3.62 7.02
C LYS A 179 8.16 3.28 8.46
N MET A 180 8.16 4.25 9.39
CA MET A 180 7.73 3.98 10.77
C MET A 180 6.21 3.83 10.83
N ARG A 181 5.72 2.82 11.55
CA ARG A 181 4.29 2.58 11.80
C ARG A 181 3.78 3.62 12.79
N ILE A 182 2.94 4.55 12.34
CA ILE A 182 2.47 5.68 13.16
C ILE A 182 1.07 5.47 13.74
N ALA A 183 0.28 4.59 13.14
CA ALA A 183 -1.03 4.15 13.63
C ALA A 183 -1.46 2.85 12.94
N CYS A 184 -2.36 2.09 13.57
CA CYS A 184 -2.89 0.87 12.99
C CYS A 184 -4.25 0.50 13.59
N GLY A 185 -5.01 -0.34 12.88
CA GLY A 185 -6.29 -0.87 13.37
C GLY A 185 -6.75 -2.11 12.63
N ASN A 186 -7.57 -2.93 13.29
CA ASN A 186 -8.07 -4.19 12.76
C ASN A 186 -9.14 -4.00 11.69
N ILE A 187 -9.12 -4.85 10.65
CA ILE A 187 -10.19 -4.95 9.67
C ILE A 187 -11.23 -5.92 10.22
N VAL A 188 -12.38 -5.37 10.64
CA VAL A 188 -13.45 -6.12 11.30
C VAL A 188 -14.70 -6.15 10.43
N ARG A 189 -15.45 -7.25 10.50
CA ARG A 189 -16.76 -7.37 9.84
C ARG A 189 -17.74 -6.35 10.43
N VAL A 190 -18.53 -5.71 9.56
CA VAL A 190 -19.65 -4.86 9.98
C VAL A 190 -20.83 -5.75 10.41
N GLU A 191 -21.38 -5.48 11.60
CA GLU A 191 -22.54 -6.22 12.11
C GLU A 191 -23.77 -6.05 11.20
N GLY A 192 -24.57 -7.11 11.08
CA GLY A 192 -25.80 -7.09 10.28
C GLY A 192 -25.59 -7.10 8.75
N VAL A 193 -24.35 -7.18 8.27
CA VAL A 193 -24.04 -7.32 6.83
C VAL A 193 -23.49 -8.73 6.57
N THR A 194 -24.27 -9.55 5.87
CA THR A 194 -23.80 -10.81 5.27
C THR A 194 -23.26 -10.54 3.87
N PRO A 195 -22.03 -10.97 3.55
CA PRO A 195 -21.49 -10.82 2.20
C PRO A 195 -22.15 -11.84 1.30
N THR A 196 -22.49 -11.43 0.09
CA THR A 196 -22.93 -12.35 -0.96
C THR A 196 -21.70 -12.93 -1.64
N TYR A 197 -21.30 -14.12 -1.22
CA TYR A 197 -20.29 -14.90 -1.94
C TYR A 197 -20.99 -15.79 -2.97
N PRO A 198 -20.45 -15.95 -4.19
CA PRO A 198 -20.91 -17.05 -5.05
C PRO A 198 -20.65 -18.35 -4.30
N SER A 199 -21.71 -19.13 -4.07
CA SER A 199 -21.58 -20.48 -3.54
C SER A 199 -20.76 -21.28 -4.54
N TYR A 200 -19.51 -21.57 -4.20
CA TYR A 200 -18.82 -22.69 -4.81
C TYR A 200 -19.53 -23.95 -4.30
N ASN A 201 -20.06 -24.76 -5.21
CA ASN A 201 -20.83 -25.97 -4.91
C ASN A 201 -19.88 -27.10 -4.41
N GLY A 202 -19.21 -26.84 -3.30
CA GLY A 202 -18.44 -27.80 -2.52
C GLY A 202 -19.24 -28.16 -1.28
N THR A 203 -19.56 -29.45 -1.14
CA THR A 203 -20.19 -30.05 0.05
C THR A 203 -19.59 -29.51 1.35
N THR A 204 -20.42 -28.86 2.16
CA THR A 204 -20.10 -28.33 3.48
C THR A 204 -19.67 -29.43 4.46
N PRO A 205 -18.53 -29.32 5.16
CA PRO A 205 -18.34 -29.96 6.45
C PRO A 205 -19.09 -29.16 7.54
N PRO A 206 -19.62 -29.82 8.58
CA PRO A 206 -20.52 -29.21 9.55
C PRO A 206 -19.83 -28.17 10.42
N ASN A 207 -20.55 -27.08 10.70
CA ASN A 207 -20.21 -26.03 11.66
C ASN A 207 -20.09 -26.61 13.08
N ASN A 208 -18.89 -27.00 13.50
CA ASN A 208 -18.52 -26.97 14.92
C ASN A 208 -16.99 -27.08 15.09
N VAL A 209 -16.29 -25.96 15.05
CA VAL A 209 -14.94 -25.89 15.64
C VAL A 209 -14.80 -24.59 16.42
N THR A 210 -15.07 -24.68 17.71
CA THR A 210 -14.38 -23.87 18.71
C THR A 210 -12.90 -24.24 18.64
N SER A 211 -12.08 -23.43 17.97
CA SER A 211 -10.62 -23.57 17.97
C SER A 211 -9.97 -22.32 18.52
N THR A 212 -9.55 -22.42 19.78
CA THR A 212 -8.41 -21.71 20.35
C THR A 212 -7.16 -21.91 19.47
N PRO A 213 -6.46 -20.86 19.01
CA PRO A 213 -5.19 -21.03 18.32
C PRO A 213 -4.05 -21.09 19.33
N THR A 214 -3.60 -22.29 19.67
CA THR A 214 -2.23 -22.52 20.13
C THR A 214 -1.44 -23.07 18.95
N ILE A 215 -0.85 -22.18 18.13
CA ILE A 215 0.13 -22.58 17.12
C ILE A 215 1.28 -21.56 17.17
N SER A 216 2.47 -22.07 17.48
CA SER A 216 3.74 -21.36 17.49
C SER A 216 3.99 -20.60 16.18
N PRO A 217 4.68 -19.44 16.23
CA PRO A 217 4.95 -18.65 15.04
C PRO A 217 5.86 -19.40 14.05
N PRO A 218 5.57 -19.38 12.73
CA PRO A 218 6.55 -19.76 11.73
C PRO A 218 7.71 -18.75 11.73
N ILE A 219 8.90 -19.29 11.50
CA ILE A 219 10.19 -18.59 11.52
C ILE A 219 10.21 -17.53 10.42
N ALA A 220 10.49 -16.28 10.81
CA ALA A 220 10.72 -15.17 9.89
C ALA A 220 11.94 -15.45 8.99
N THR A 221 11.73 -15.83 7.73
CA THR A 221 12.78 -15.85 6.71
C THR A 221 12.75 -14.55 5.93
N GLY A 222 13.43 -13.53 6.49
CA GLY A 222 13.59 -12.22 5.88
C GLY A 222 14.83 -11.52 6.41
N ALA A 223 15.95 -12.24 6.53
CA ALA A 223 17.24 -11.61 6.79
C ALA A 223 17.74 -10.95 5.50
N ALA A 224 17.89 -9.62 5.53
CA ALA A 224 18.51 -8.85 4.47
C ALA A 224 19.97 -9.30 4.29
N SER A 225 20.29 -9.95 3.17
CA SER A 225 21.67 -10.12 2.73
C SER A 225 22.16 -8.80 2.14
N THR A 226 23.09 -8.15 2.84
CA THR A 226 23.82 -6.98 2.35
C THR A 226 24.68 -7.36 1.15
N LEU A 227 24.16 -7.18 -0.07
CA LEU A 227 24.98 -7.17 -1.27
C LEU A 227 25.59 -5.78 -1.44
N LYS A 228 26.91 -5.69 -1.25
CA LYS A 228 27.72 -4.53 -1.62
C LYS A 228 27.65 -4.35 -3.14
N ALA A 229 26.77 -3.47 -3.61
CA ALA A 229 26.84 -2.95 -4.98
C ALA A 229 27.80 -1.75 -4.99
N GLY A 230 28.90 -1.86 -5.71
CA GLY A 230 29.88 -0.79 -5.89
C GLY A 230 29.24 0.40 -6.60
N MET A 231 29.28 1.57 -5.96
CA MET A 231 28.90 2.83 -6.59
C MET A 231 29.99 3.25 -7.58
N ALA A 232 29.70 3.17 -8.87
CA ALA A 232 30.43 3.89 -9.89
C ALA A 232 30.09 5.39 -9.76
N LEU A 233 31.04 6.17 -9.26
CA LEU A 233 30.94 7.62 -9.13
C LEU A 233 31.21 8.26 -10.49
N SER A 234 30.16 8.50 -11.29
CA SER A 234 30.27 9.37 -12.47
C SER A 234 30.20 10.83 -12.04
N ALA A 235 31.37 11.42 -11.79
CA ALA A 235 31.54 12.85 -11.60
C ALA A 235 31.30 13.58 -12.93
N VAL A 236 30.26 14.41 -13.01
CA VAL A 236 30.06 15.36 -14.10
C VAL A 236 30.75 16.67 -13.70
N ILE A 237 31.92 16.94 -14.29
CA ILE A 237 32.66 18.18 -14.11
C ILE A 237 31.95 19.27 -14.92
N GLY A 238 31.25 20.18 -14.21
CA GLY A 238 30.76 21.43 -14.79
C GLY A 238 31.90 22.43 -14.94
N ALA A 239 32.33 22.70 -16.17
CA ALA A 239 33.28 23.76 -16.47
C ALA A 239 32.59 25.13 -16.28
N ALA A 240 32.92 25.83 -15.20
CA ALA A 240 32.59 27.23 -15.02
C ALA A 240 33.52 28.08 -15.91
N ALA A 241 32.94 28.78 -16.90
CA ALA A 241 33.66 29.78 -17.66
C ALA A 241 33.79 31.06 -16.81
N PHE A 242 35.03 31.32 -16.36
CA PHE A 242 35.46 32.60 -15.79
C PHE A 242 35.37 33.69 -16.87
N LEU A 243 34.66 34.79 -16.59
CA LEU A 243 34.78 36.04 -17.34
C LEU A 243 35.52 37.04 -16.45
N LEU A 244 36.79 37.27 -16.77
CA LEU A 244 37.61 38.36 -16.23
C LEU A 244 37.20 39.68 -16.89
N LEU A 245 37.17 40.74 -16.07
CA LEU A 245 37.22 42.14 -16.50
C LEU A 245 38.54 42.45 -17.22
#